data_AF-A0A9W4WPG1-F1
#
_entry.id   AF-A0A9W4WPG1-F1
#
_cell.length_a   1.000
_cell.length_b   1.000
_cell.length_c   1.000
_cell.angle_alpha   90.00
_cell.angle_beta   90.00
_cell.angle_gamma   90.00
#
_symmetry.space_group_name_H-M   'P 1'
#
loop_
_entity.id
_entity.type
_entity.pdbx_description
1 polymer ?
#
loop_
_entity_poly.entity_id
_entity_poly.type
_entity_poly.pdbx_seq_one_letter_code
_entity_poly.pdbx_strand_id
1 'polypeptide(L)'
;MTTLQKRPSIPFALPTSLPSKSERLQLLTIRQDRWTEYSIPDVDAGAVCRAVTLHKAFELQKGYLIPDLPKFSDLTPYGDIKEEGDEELCMLEARRLVQIANSETAIRFQGNESMLGPADANGYFRLHWLGQRLIQALQICKHDVLVVMVEHIDRNTHGYASTQDRLLAYFDPATGDERFSGPLLLQGEEYQRYYHAMVNYLTAVLVKIVLQSFRGTYWINNIIAVIARISAKMKVVGHDLPAATEQTLQNGSDARSRIQKREAKNAAYYANNPGFGYNRNYKAAPSAPNRAGYATKYFSEMDLLHNAVIDMLIDSLTAFAVSNHLAPGVDEFESSIALYESFITSEQILLCEQRDGGIGAASETGVTRAFYSWL
;
A
#
# COMPACT_ATOMS: atom_id res chain seq x y z
N MET A 1 14.42 -15.30 15.80
CA MET A 1 13.53 -15.02 16.95
C MET A 1 12.31 -15.91 16.82
N THR A 2 12.08 -16.79 17.80
CA THR A 2 11.01 -17.79 17.79
C THR A 2 9.78 -17.24 18.49
N THR A 3 8.72 -16.94 17.74
CA THR A 3 7.43 -16.51 18.30
C THR A 3 6.52 -17.72 18.44
N LEU A 4 6.15 -18.05 19.69
CA LEU A 4 5.15 -19.08 20.02
C LEU A 4 3.75 -18.49 19.82
N GLN A 5 2.88 -19.13 19.04
CA GLN A 5 1.49 -18.66 18.86
C GLN A 5 0.41 -19.74 18.90
N LYS A 6 -0.78 -19.31 19.36
CA LYS A 6 -1.95 -20.10 19.74
C LYS A 6 -2.88 -20.31 18.54
N ARG A 7 -3.16 -21.56 18.17
CA ARG A 7 -4.21 -21.86 17.18
C ARG A 7 -5.61 -21.92 17.83
N PRO A 8 -6.61 -21.16 17.38
CA PRO A 8 -8.00 -21.54 17.61
C PRO A 8 -8.30 -22.79 16.77
N SER A 9 -8.46 -23.93 17.43
CA SER A 9 -8.90 -25.15 16.76
C SER A 9 -10.33 -24.96 16.25
N ILE A 10 -10.48 -24.73 14.94
CA ILE A 10 -11.77 -24.85 14.24
C ILE A 10 -12.07 -26.35 14.12
N PRO A 11 -13.15 -26.86 14.73
CA PRO A 11 -13.48 -28.26 14.58
C PRO A 11 -13.87 -28.55 13.13
N PHE A 12 -13.15 -29.48 12.51
CA PHE A 12 -13.65 -30.20 11.35
C PHE A 12 -14.85 -31.04 11.84
N ALA A 13 -16.02 -30.76 11.26
CA ALA A 13 -17.35 -31.33 11.55
C ALA A 13 -18.16 -30.64 12.66
N LEU A 14 -19.30 -30.08 12.24
CA LEU A 14 -20.43 -29.74 13.11
C LEU A 14 -21.04 -31.04 13.65
N PRO A 15 -21.15 -31.22 14.98
CA PRO A 15 -21.90 -32.33 15.55
C PRO A 15 -23.39 -32.19 15.20
N THR A 16 -24.02 -33.28 14.76
CA THR A 16 -25.44 -33.35 14.38
C THR A 16 -26.41 -33.31 15.57
N SER A 17 -25.91 -33.17 16.80
CA SER A 17 -26.71 -32.96 18.00
C SER A 17 -26.06 -31.96 18.95
N LEU A 18 -26.89 -31.11 19.56
CA LEU A 18 -26.44 -30.13 20.56
C LEU A 18 -26.04 -30.88 21.84
N PRO A 19 -24.78 -30.76 22.32
CA PRO A 19 -24.36 -31.44 23.54
C PRO A 19 -25.08 -30.87 24.76
N SER A 20 -25.23 -31.74 25.76
CA SER A 20 -25.91 -31.45 27.03
C SER A 20 -25.20 -30.34 27.81
N LYS A 21 -25.92 -29.69 28.75
CA LYS A 21 -25.42 -28.53 29.49
C LYS A 21 -24.17 -28.86 30.33
N SER A 22 -24.01 -30.12 30.77
CA SER A 22 -22.82 -30.62 31.48
C SER A 22 -21.64 -30.88 30.52
N GLU A 23 -21.88 -31.39 29.32
CA GLU A 23 -20.84 -31.58 28.29
C GLU A 23 -20.32 -30.24 27.75
N ARG A 24 -21.15 -29.19 27.68
CA ARG A 24 -20.69 -27.83 27.32
C ARG A 24 -19.71 -27.25 28.34
N LEU A 25 -19.91 -27.56 29.63
CA LEU A 25 -19.00 -27.15 30.71
C LEU A 25 -17.72 -27.99 30.72
N GLN A 26 -17.77 -29.27 30.34
CA GLN A 26 -16.58 -30.11 30.20
C GLN A 26 -15.78 -29.80 28.93
N LEU A 27 -16.42 -29.41 27.81
CA LEU A 27 -15.74 -28.92 26.59
C LEU A 27 -15.04 -27.56 26.77
N LEU A 28 -15.44 -26.80 27.79
CA LEU A 28 -14.74 -25.58 28.23
C LEU A 28 -13.51 -25.88 29.12
N THR A 29 -13.31 -27.14 29.51
CA THR A 29 -12.16 -27.55 30.32
C THR A 29 -10.96 -27.79 29.39
N ILE A 30 -10.14 -26.75 29.24
CA ILE A 30 -8.76 -26.77 28.73
C ILE A 30 -8.59 -27.54 27.41
N ARG A 31 -8.96 -26.89 26.30
CA ARG A 31 -8.39 -27.21 24.98
C ARG A 31 -6.87 -27.04 25.10
N GLN A 32 -6.12 -28.13 24.95
CA GLN A 32 -4.66 -28.08 24.89
C GLN A 32 -4.23 -27.05 23.84
N ASP A 33 -3.62 -25.95 24.30
CA ASP A 33 -3.08 -24.91 23.45
C ASP A 33 -2.01 -25.54 22.54
N ARG A 34 -2.34 -25.75 21.27
CA ARG A 34 -1.35 -26.16 20.27
C ARG A 34 -0.62 -24.90 19.81
N TRP A 35 0.53 -24.69 20.42
CA TRP A 35 1.53 -23.72 19.98
C TRP A 35 2.23 -24.28 18.75
N THR A 36 2.05 -23.64 17.59
CA THR A 36 2.84 -23.96 16.40
C THR A 36 3.93 -22.92 16.25
N GLU A 37 5.18 -23.38 16.27
CA GLU A 37 6.33 -22.57 15.94
C GLU A 37 6.18 -22.02 14.52
N TYR A 38 6.11 -20.70 14.37
CA TYR A 38 6.12 -20.07 13.06
C TYR A 38 7.53 -19.59 12.75
N SER A 39 8.17 -20.27 11.80
CA SER A 39 9.39 -19.78 11.17
C SER A 39 9.02 -18.79 10.06
N ILE A 40 9.64 -17.61 10.07
CA ILE A 40 9.58 -16.69 8.94
C ILE A 40 10.04 -17.44 7.69
N PRO A 41 9.22 -17.52 6.63
CA PRO A 41 9.58 -18.26 5.43
C PRO A 41 10.70 -17.53 4.70
N ASP A 42 11.64 -18.30 4.18
CA ASP A 42 12.62 -17.79 3.23
C ASP A 42 11.89 -17.36 1.95
N VAL A 43 12.08 -16.10 1.54
CA VAL A 43 11.38 -15.51 0.40
C VAL A 43 12.13 -15.84 -0.88
N ASP A 44 11.47 -16.54 -1.80
CA ASP A 44 12.02 -16.88 -3.12
C ASP A 44 12.01 -15.65 -4.04
N ALA A 45 13.21 -15.15 -4.37
CA ALA A 45 13.40 -14.06 -5.34
C ALA A 45 12.72 -14.35 -6.68
N GLY A 46 12.79 -15.61 -7.16
CA GLY A 46 12.18 -16.01 -8.42
C GLY A 46 10.66 -15.87 -8.39
N ALA A 47 10.01 -16.28 -7.28
CA ALA A 47 8.57 -16.16 -7.11
C ALA A 47 8.10 -14.71 -7.00
N VAL A 48 8.83 -13.86 -6.27
CA VAL A 48 8.52 -12.42 -6.19
C VAL A 48 8.67 -11.77 -7.56
N CYS A 49 9.76 -12.03 -8.28
CA CYS A 49 9.95 -11.52 -9.64
C CYS A 49 8.83 -11.98 -10.59
N ARG A 50 8.39 -13.26 -10.53
CA ARG A 50 7.23 -13.72 -11.30
C ARG A 50 5.95 -12.95 -10.96
N ALA A 51 5.74 -12.64 -9.67
CA ALA A 51 4.60 -11.85 -9.21
C ALA A 51 4.66 -10.38 -9.67
N VAL A 52 5.83 -9.79 -9.88
CA VAL A 52 5.98 -8.44 -10.48
C VAL A 52 5.42 -8.40 -11.92
N THR A 53 5.56 -9.50 -12.66
CA THR A 53 5.09 -9.67 -14.05
C THR A 53 3.76 -10.40 -14.16
N LEU A 54 2.99 -10.51 -13.07
CA LEU A 54 1.76 -11.29 -13.01
C LEU A 54 0.69 -10.86 -14.02
N HIS A 55 0.73 -9.59 -14.43
CA HIS A 55 -0.12 -9.03 -15.49
C HIS A 55 0.10 -9.70 -16.86
N LYS A 56 1.31 -10.24 -17.14
CA LYS A 56 1.61 -10.91 -18.41
C LYS A 56 0.91 -12.27 -18.53
N ALA A 57 0.81 -13.00 -17.42
CA ALA A 57 0.17 -14.30 -17.35
C ALA A 57 -0.29 -14.61 -15.92
N PHE A 58 -1.58 -14.43 -15.65
CA PHE A 58 -2.17 -14.73 -14.35
C PHE A 58 -2.79 -16.12 -14.31
N GLU A 59 -2.36 -16.96 -13.38
CA GLU A 59 -2.93 -18.29 -13.18
C GLU A 59 -4.16 -18.23 -12.27
N LEU A 60 -5.36 -18.31 -12.86
CA LEU A 60 -6.62 -18.29 -12.10
C LEU A 60 -6.79 -19.59 -11.29
N GLN A 61 -6.50 -20.71 -11.95
CA GLN A 61 -6.53 -22.09 -11.45
C GLN A 61 -5.41 -22.86 -12.14
N LYS A 62 -4.99 -23.97 -11.54
CA LYS A 62 -3.87 -24.79 -12.06
C LYS A 62 -4.05 -25.11 -13.55
N GLY A 63 -3.15 -24.60 -14.39
CA GLY A 63 -3.17 -24.80 -15.84
C GLY A 63 -4.09 -23.87 -16.64
N TYR A 64 -4.74 -22.89 -16.00
CA TYR A 64 -5.57 -21.87 -16.65
C TYR A 64 -4.93 -20.48 -16.51
N LEU A 65 -4.28 -20.03 -17.57
CA LEU A 65 -3.58 -18.75 -17.65
C LEU A 65 -4.42 -17.71 -18.39
N ILE A 66 -4.50 -16.50 -17.81
CA ILE A 66 -5.09 -15.32 -18.43
C ILE A 66 -3.94 -14.38 -18.83
N PRO A 67 -3.67 -14.23 -20.13
CA PRO A 67 -2.61 -13.33 -20.59
C PRO A 67 -3.09 -11.87 -20.67
N ASP A 68 -2.13 -10.95 -20.83
CA ASP A 68 -2.34 -9.56 -21.24
C ASP A 68 -3.33 -8.78 -20.35
N LEU A 69 -3.15 -8.88 -19.03
CA LEU A 69 -3.91 -8.12 -18.06
C LEU A 69 -3.32 -6.72 -17.86
N PRO A 70 -4.14 -5.74 -17.43
CA PRO A 70 -3.65 -4.38 -17.21
C PRO A 70 -2.59 -4.33 -16.12
N LYS A 71 -1.52 -3.55 -16.35
CA LYS A 71 -0.47 -3.29 -15.37
C LYS A 71 -1.00 -2.35 -14.28
N PHE A 72 -0.85 -2.76 -13.02
CA PHE A 72 -1.02 -1.87 -11.88
C PHE A 72 0.32 -1.19 -11.58
N SER A 73 0.29 0.08 -11.16
CA SER A 73 1.50 0.87 -10.93
C SER A 73 2.44 0.89 -12.15
N ASP A 74 1.88 1.15 -13.34
CA ASP A 74 2.66 1.28 -14.58
C ASP A 74 3.57 2.52 -14.52
N LEU A 75 4.85 2.35 -14.87
CA LEU A 75 5.86 3.40 -14.96
C LEU A 75 5.93 4.06 -16.34
N THR A 76 5.48 3.37 -17.38
CA THR A 76 5.63 3.82 -18.78
C THR A 76 4.98 5.17 -19.14
N PRO A 77 3.93 5.65 -18.44
CA PRO A 77 3.43 7.00 -18.68
C PRO A 77 4.36 8.11 -18.16
N TYR A 78 5.35 7.78 -17.33
CA TYR A 78 6.15 8.75 -16.59
C TYR A 78 7.58 8.81 -17.14
N GLY A 79 7.89 9.92 -17.82
CA GLY A 79 9.18 10.12 -18.48
C GLY A 79 9.39 9.19 -19.68
N ASP A 80 10.64 9.02 -20.11
CA ASP A 80 11.01 8.22 -21.28
C ASP A 80 11.20 6.71 -20.95
N ILE A 81 10.37 6.16 -20.07
CA ILE A 81 10.47 4.77 -19.61
C ILE A 81 9.74 3.83 -20.57
N LYS A 82 10.50 2.92 -21.19
CA LYS A 82 9.95 1.82 -22.02
C LYS A 82 9.51 0.64 -21.16
N GLU A 83 8.77 -0.30 -21.74
CA GLU A 83 8.29 -1.49 -21.03
C GLU A 83 9.44 -2.30 -20.41
N GLU A 84 10.57 -2.44 -21.12
CA GLU A 84 11.74 -3.13 -20.58
C GLU A 84 12.32 -2.41 -19.35
N GLY A 85 12.28 -1.07 -19.35
CA GLY A 85 12.71 -0.23 -18.24
C GLY A 85 11.77 -0.31 -17.04
N ASP A 86 10.45 -0.32 -17.25
CA ASP A 86 9.45 -0.54 -16.19
C ASP A 86 9.73 -1.86 -15.45
N GLU A 87 9.92 -2.92 -16.21
CA GLU A 87 10.20 -4.24 -15.66
C GLU A 87 11.54 -4.30 -14.94
N GLU A 88 12.60 -3.77 -15.54
CA GLU A 88 13.92 -3.77 -14.92
C GLU A 88 13.92 -3.05 -13.56
N LEU A 89 13.32 -1.85 -13.49
CA LEU A 89 13.21 -1.07 -12.26
C LEU A 89 12.39 -1.81 -11.19
N CYS A 90 11.24 -2.38 -11.57
CA CYS A 90 10.42 -3.15 -10.63
C CYS A 90 11.14 -4.42 -10.15
N MET A 91 11.91 -5.10 -11.01
CA MET A 91 12.69 -6.29 -10.65
C MET A 91 13.87 -5.95 -9.74
N LEU A 92 14.53 -4.80 -9.94
CA LEU A 92 15.58 -4.31 -9.05
C LEU A 92 15.03 -4.07 -7.64
N GLU A 93 13.86 -3.41 -7.54
CA GLU A 93 13.19 -3.22 -6.25
C GLU A 93 12.78 -4.54 -5.61
N ALA A 94 12.22 -5.48 -6.38
CA ALA A 94 11.85 -6.80 -5.87
C ALA A 94 13.06 -7.54 -5.27
N ARG A 95 14.20 -7.55 -5.98
CA ARG A 95 15.43 -8.19 -5.48
C ARG A 95 15.94 -7.53 -4.21
N ARG A 96 15.95 -6.19 -4.15
CA ARG A 96 16.32 -5.44 -2.94
C ARG A 96 15.43 -5.83 -1.75
N LEU A 97 14.11 -5.88 -1.96
CA LEU A 97 13.15 -6.23 -0.91
C LEU A 97 13.27 -7.70 -0.46
N VAL A 98 13.59 -8.63 -1.36
CA VAL A 98 13.85 -10.04 -1.01
C VAL A 98 15.13 -10.18 -0.19
N GLN A 99 16.19 -9.45 -0.55
CA GLN A 99 17.41 -9.40 0.27
C GLN A 99 17.12 -8.89 1.68
N ILE A 100 16.30 -7.84 1.79
CA ILE A 100 15.84 -7.32 3.08
C ILE A 100 15.00 -8.36 3.83
N ALA A 101 14.07 -9.02 3.14
CA ALA A 101 13.20 -10.05 3.73
C ALA A 101 14.02 -11.14 4.42
N ASN A 102 15.03 -11.66 3.71
CA ASN A 102 15.84 -12.79 4.15
C ASN A 102 17.02 -12.40 5.06
N SER A 103 17.30 -11.10 5.21
CA SER A 103 18.35 -10.63 6.12
C SER A 103 17.89 -10.63 7.58
N GLU A 104 18.75 -11.06 8.52
CA GLU A 104 18.49 -10.92 9.96
C GLU A 104 18.83 -9.52 10.49
N THR A 105 19.44 -8.66 9.67
CA THR A 105 19.86 -7.32 10.09
C THR A 105 18.68 -6.41 10.37
N ALA A 106 18.77 -5.66 11.48
CA ALA A 106 17.84 -4.57 11.75
C ALA A 106 17.82 -3.56 10.58
N ILE A 107 16.62 -3.10 10.23
CA ILE A 107 16.47 -2.10 9.17
C ILE A 107 17.05 -0.79 9.67
N ARG A 108 17.97 -0.22 8.90
CA ARG A 108 18.57 1.09 9.18
C ARG A 108 18.28 2.03 8.03
N PHE A 109 18.03 3.28 8.36
CA PHE A 109 17.97 4.35 7.39
C PHE A 109 19.37 4.53 6.78
N GLN A 110 19.49 4.40 5.46
CA GLN A 110 20.78 4.48 4.72
C GLN A 110 21.15 5.92 4.35
N GLY A 111 20.62 6.91 5.07
CA GLY A 111 21.00 8.32 4.90
C GLY A 111 22.25 8.68 5.70
N ASN A 112 22.92 9.76 5.30
CA ASN A 112 23.99 10.36 6.11
C ASN A 112 23.39 10.96 7.39
N GLU A 113 24.11 10.96 8.52
CA GLU A 113 23.65 11.58 9.78
C GLU A 113 23.34 13.08 9.62
N SER A 114 24.03 13.77 8.70
CA SER A 114 23.78 15.18 8.40
C SER A 114 22.56 15.44 7.51
N MET A 115 21.92 14.39 7.00
CA MET A 115 20.92 14.45 5.92
C MET A 115 19.60 15.12 6.33
N LEU A 116 19.10 14.76 7.51
CA LEU A 116 17.92 15.40 8.10
C LEU A 116 18.30 16.62 8.97
N GLY A 117 19.61 16.88 9.14
CA GLY A 117 20.12 17.85 10.08
C GLY A 117 20.02 17.36 11.53
N PRO A 118 20.37 18.21 12.50
CA PRO A 118 20.11 17.91 13.90
C PRO A 118 18.61 17.69 14.12
N ALA A 119 18.26 16.93 15.17
CA ALA A 119 16.91 16.95 15.70
C ALA A 119 16.66 18.36 16.24
N ASP A 120 16.16 19.26 15.40
CA ASP A 120 15.76 20.62 15.74
C ASP A 120 14.53 21.01 14.91
N ALA A 121 13.99 22.21 15.13
CA ALA A 121 12.81 22.67 14.38
C ALA A 121 13.02 22.63 12.85
N ASN A 122 14.24 22.90 12.37
CA ASN A 122 14.55 22.86 10.94
C ASN A 122 14.63 21.41 10.43
N GLY A 123 15.19 20.49 11.20
CA GLY A 123 15.25 19.06 10.87
C GLY A 123 13.86 18.44 10.81
N TYR A 124 12.99 18.72 11.78
CA TYR A 124 11.59 18.29 11.75
C TYR A 124 10.81 18.93 10.60
N PHE A 125 11.06 20.20 10.27
CA PHE A 125 10.46 20.84 9.10
C PHE A 125 10.87 20.15 7.78
N ARG A 126 12.15 19.77 7.63
CA ARG A 126 12.63 19.00 6.47
C ARG A 126 11.94 17.63 6.38
N LEU A 127 11.79 16.94 7.52
CA LEU A 127 11.10 15.64 7.57
C LEU A 127 9.62 15.78 7.21
N HIS A 128 8.94 16.79 7.73
CA HIS A 128 7.56 17.11 7.37
C HIS A 128 7.41 17.33 5.87
N TRP A 129 8.28 18.16 5.29
CA TRP A 129 8.25 18.46 3.86
C TRP A 129 8.51 17.20 3.01
N LEU A 130 9.48 16.38 3.39
CA LEU A 130 9.74 15.09 2.74
C LEU A 130 8.53 14.15 2.85
N GLY A 131 7.87 14.10 4.01
CA GLY A 131 6.64 13.35 4.23
C GLY A 131 5.52 13.77 3.29
N GLN A 132 5.29 15.08 3.12
CA GLN A 132 4.31 15.62 2.18
C GLN A 132 4.60 15.20 0.73
N ARG A 133 5.86 15.26 0.27
CA ARG A 133 6.28 14.80 -1.07
C ARG A 133 6.00 13.31 -1.27
N LEU A 134 6.28 12.49 -0.27
CA LEU A 134 6.04 11.04 -0.33
C LEU A 134 4.54 10.73 -0.36
N ILE A 135 3.73 11.46 0.42
CA ILE A 135 2.27 11.36 0.37
C ILE A 135 1.74 11.73 -1.01
N GLN A 136 2.22 12.82 -1.63
CA GLN A 136 1.84 13.22 -2.99
C GLN A 136 2.13 12.09 -4.00
N ALA A 137 3.33 11.51 -3.97
CA ALA A 137 3.68 10.38 -4.83
C ALA A 137 2.78 9.15 -4.62
N LEU A 138 2.41 8.87 -3.37
CA LEU A 138 1.48 7.78 -3.06
C LEU A 138 0.06 8.08 -3.54
N GLN A 139 -0.40 9.34 -3.51
CA GLN A 139 -1.69 9.72 -4.11
C GLN A 139 -1.68 9.50 -5.63
N ILE A 140 -0.58 9.80 -6.33
CA ILE A 140 -0.42 9.48 -7.76
C ILE A 140 -0.52 7.97 -7.98
N CYS A 141 0.21 7.18 -7.18
CA CYS A 141 0.13 5.72 -7.25
C CYS A 141 -1.31 5.22 -7.03
N LYS A 142 -2.02 5.76 -6.04
CA LYS A 142 -3.41 5.39 -5.73
C LYS A 142 -4.36 5.75 -6.85
N HIS A 143 -4.24 6.95 -7.41
CA HIS A 143 -5.10 7.42 -8.48
C HIS A 143 -4.94 6.55 -9.72
N ASP A 144 -3.72 6.21 -10.13
CA ASP A 144 -3.48 5.34 -11.28
C ASP A 144 -4.04 3.94 -11.11
N VAL A 145 -3.95 3.36 -9.90
CA VAL A 145 -4.59 2.08 -9.58
C VAL A 145 -6.11 2.18 -9.78
N LEU A 146 -6.72 3.28 -9.32
CA LEU A 146 -8.16 3.51 -9.48
C LEU A 146 -8.56 3.75 -10.93
N VAL A 147 -7.72 4.42 -11.73
CA VAL A 147 -7.93 4.57 -13.18
C VAL A 147 -8.02 3.20 -13.85
N VAL A 148 -7.08 2.30 -13.56
CA VAL A 148 -7.10 0.93 -14.10
C VAL A 148 -8.39 0.20 -13.69
N MET A 149 -8.81 0.34 -12.43
CA MET A 149 -10.02 -0.29 -11.89
C MET A 149 -11.30 0.21 -12.55
N VAL A 150 -11.45 1.53 -12.70
CA VAL A 150 -12.60 2.15 -13.36
C VAL A 150 -12.65 1.75 -14.84
N GLU A 151 -11.50 1.75 -15.54
CA GLU A 151 -11.45 1.43 -16.97
C GLU A 151 -11.79 -0.03 -17.32
N HIS A 152 -11.45 -0.97 -16.45
CA HIS A 152 -11.53 -2.40 -16.76
C HIS A 152 -12.68 -3.14 -16.09
N ILE A 153 -13.11 -2.70 -14.91
CA ILE A 153 -14.14 -3.40 -14.13
C ILE A 153 -15.26 -2.49 -13.57
N ASP A 154 -15.25 -1.19 -13.92
CA ASP A 154 -16.23 -0.20 -13.45
C ASP A 154 -16.46 -0.23 -11.93
N ARG A 155 -15.34 -0.32 -11.18
CA ARG A 155 -15.36 -0.27 -9.72
C ARG A 155 -14.67 0.98 -9.21
N ASN A 156 -15.08 1.39 -8.01
CA ASN A 156 -14.41 2.40 -7.20
C ASN A 156 -14.41 3.83 -7.79
N THR A 157 -15.49 4.19 -8.48
CA THR A 157 -15.73 5.54 -9.03
C THR A 157 -15.68 6.64 -7.96
N HIS A 158 -16.14 6.35 -6.74
CA HIS A 158 -16.07 7.29 -5.62
C HIS A 158 -14.64 7.52 -5.13
N GLY A 159 -13.84 6.44 -4.99
CA GLY A 159 -12.43 6.55 -4.64
C GLY A 159 -11.63 7.30 -5.71
N TYR A 160 -11.95 7.08 -6.98
CA TYR A 160 -11.37 7.82 -8.11
C TYR A 160 -11.60 9.33 -7.97
N ALA A 161 -12.84 9.77 -7.74
CA ALA A 161 -13.14 11.19 -7.58
C ALA A 161 -12.41 11.80 -6.36
N SER A 162 -12.44 11.10 -5.22
CA SER A 162 -11.79 11.57 -4.00
C SER A 162 -10.27 11.70 -4.14
N THR A 163 -9.61 10.76 -4.82
CA THR A 163 -8.16 10.87 -5.08
C THR A 163 -7.83 11.95 -6.09
N GLN A 164 -8.69 12.17 -7.10
CA GLN A 164 -8.56 13.28 -8.04
C GLN A 164 -8.62 14.63 -7.29
N ASP A 165 -9.60 14.81 -6.41
CA ASP A 165 -9.76 16.03 -5.60
C ASP A 165 -8.55 16.26 -4.69
N ARG A 166 -8.00 15.20 -4.08
CA ARG A 166 -6.77 15.27 -3.27
C ARG A 166 -5.57 15.70 -4.09
N LEU A 167 -5.38 15.13 -5.29
CA LEU A 167 -4.30 15.54 -6.18
C LEU A 167 -4.44 17.02 -6.54
N LEU A 168 -5.63 17.46 -6.95
CA LEU A 168 -5.90 18.86 -7.26
C LEU A 168 -5.74 19.80 -6.06
N ALA A 169 -5.91 19.32 -4.82
CA ALA A 169 -5.70 20.10 -3.62
C ALA A 169 -4.22 20.46 -3.37
N TYR A 170 -3.26 19.73 -3.97
CA TYR A 170 -1.83 20.02 -3.85
C TYR A 170 -1.33 21.06 -4.87
N PHE A 171 -2.12 21.38 -5.89
CA PHE A 171 -1.70 22.25 -6.99
C PHE A 171 -2.64 23.45 -7.16
N ASP A 172 -2.11 24.59 -7.54
CA ASP A 172 -2.90 25.76 -7.89
C ASP A 172 -3.52 25.53 -9.28
N PRO A 173 -4.86 25.48 -9.41
CA PRO A 173 -5.50 25.27 -10.70
C PRO A 173 -5.30 26.43 -11.69
N ALA A 174 -4.90 27.62 -11.23
CA ALA A 174 -4.66 28.77 -12.08
C ALA A 174 -3.22 28.81 -12.64
N THR A 175 -2.23 28.37 -11.87
CA THR A 175 -0.81 28.45 -12.26
C THR A 175 -0.17 27.09 -12.53
N GLY A 176 -0.77 25.99 -12.08
CA GLY A 176 -0.18 24.65 -12.13
C GLY A 176 0.90 24.42 -11.08
N ASP A 177 1.22 25.44 -10.26
CA ASP A 177 2.27 25.35 -9.26
C ASP A 177 1.83 24.55 -8.04
N GLU A 178 2.78 23.91 -7.38
CA GLU A 178 2.54 23.25 -6.10
C GLU A 178 2.20 24.27 -5.00
N ARG A 179 1.01 24.15 -4.41
CA ARG A 179 0.56 25.00 -3.30
C ARG A 179 1.44 24.90 -2.06
N PHE A 180 2.11 23.77 -1.90
CA PHE A 180 3.00 23.47 -0.78
C PHE A 180 4.46 23.36 -1.22
N SER A 181 4.87 24.15 -2.22
CA SER A 181 6.28 24.40 -2.54
C SER A 181 6.93 25.18 -1.39
N GLY A 182 7.21 24.50 -0.27
CA GLY A 182 8.05 25.04 0.80
C GLY A 182 9.41 25.47 0.23
N PRO A 183 10.13 26.40 0.89
CA PRO A 183 11.46 26.79 0.45
C PRO A 183 12.30 25.51 0.29
N LEU A 184 12.70 25.22 -0.96
CA LEU A 184 13.44 24.02 -1.31
C LEU A 184 14.80 24.07 -0.59
N LEU A 185 14.84 23.59 0.65
CA LEU A 185 16.06 23.46 1.44
C LEU A 185 16.97 22.36 0.87
N LEU A 186 16.41 21.48 0.03
CA LEU A 186 17.08 20.39 -0.63
C LEU A 186 16.76 20.47 -2.13
N GLN A 187 17.78 20.69 -2.96
CA GLN A 187 17.65 20.76 -4.42
C GLN A 187 18.60 19.77 -5.10
N GLY A 188 18.26 19.39 -6.33
CA GLY A 188 19.13 18.59 -7.19
C GLY A 188 19.32 17.15 -6.72
N GLU A 189 20.52 16.60 -6.97
CA GLU A 189 20.81 15.19 -6.71
C GLU A 189 20.70 14.79 -5.24
N GLU A 190 21.02 15.69 -4.31
CA GLU A 190 20.95 15.39 -2.87
C GLU A 190 19.51 15.11 -2.45
N TYR A 191 18.56 15.92 -2.89
CA TYR A 191 17.14 15.69 -2.65
C TYR A 191 16.70 14.31 -3.17
N GLN A 192 17.09 13.96 -4.39
CA GLN A 192 16.72 12.68 -4.99
C GLN A 192 17.27 11.49 -4.22
N ARG A 193 18.56 11.54 -3.81
CA ARG A 193 19.15 10.52 -2.94
C ARG A 193 18.36 10.42 -1.63
N TYR A 194 17.90 11.54 -1.09
CA TYR A 194 17.19 11.58 0.18
C TYR A 194 15.80 10.98 0.10
N TYR A 195 15.08 11.37 -0.94
CA TYR A 195 13.79 10.80 -1.27
C TYR A 195 13.88 9.29 -1.46
N HIS A 196 14.84 8.82 -2.28
CA HIS A 196 15.02 7.39 -2.57
C HIS A 196 15.42 6.60 -1.33
N ALA A 197 16.28 7.14 -0.45
CA ALA A 197 16.64 6.51 0.81
C ALA A 197 15.44 6.36 1.75
N MET A 198 14.55 7.35 1.81
CA MET A 198 13.32 7.27 2.60
C MET A 198 12.33 6.24 2.04
N VAL A 199 12.12 6.22 0.72
CA VAL A 199 11.32 5.16 0.07
C VAL A 199 11.90 3.78 0.39
N ASN A 200 13.22 3.61 0.27
CA ASN A 200 13.91 2.36 0.59
C ASN A 200 13.67 1.92 2.04
N TYR A 201 13.77 2.86 2.99
CA TYR A 201 13.57 2.60 4.41
C TYR A 201 12.13 2.20 4.72
N LEU A 202 11.14 2.98 4.26
CA LEU A 202 9.72 2.71 4.51
C LEU A 202 9.29 1.36 3.94
N THR A 203 9.71 1.06 2.71
CA THR A 203 9.39 -0.22 2.06
C THR A 203 10.12 -1.41 2.70
N ALA A 204 11.34 -1.21 3.21
CA ALA A 204 12.07 -2.22 3.97
C ALA A 204 11.38 -2.57 5.29
N VAL A 205 10.97 -1.54 6.06
CA VAL A 205 10.20 -1.71 7.30
C VAL A 205 8.89 -2.43 7.01
N LEU A 206 8.16 -2.00 5.96
CA LEU A 206 6.90 -2.63 5.59
C LEU A 206 7.06 -4.11 5.24
N VAL A 207 8.12 -4.50 4.51
CA VAL A 207 8.39 -5.92 4.22
C VAL A 207 8.63 -6.72 5.51
N LYS A 208 9.35 -6.18 6.50
CA LYS A 208 9.54 -6.85 7.79
C LYS A 208 8.21 -7.03 8.53
N ILE A 209 7.36 -6.01 8.55
CA ILE A 209 6.01 -6.09 9.14
C ILE A 209 5.17 -7.14 8.41
N VAL A 210 5.25 -7.19 7.07
CA VAL A 210 4.52 -8.16 6.25
C VAL A 210 4.93 -9.59 6.60
N LEU A 211 6.22 -9.87 6.73
CA LEU A 211 6.72 -11.21 7.08
C LEU A 211 6.28 -11.66 8.49
N GLN A 212 6.13 -10.72 9.41
CA GLN A 212 5.63 -11.00 10.75
C GLN A 212 4.12 -11.23 10.77
N SER A 213 3.38 -10.52 9.91
CA SER A 213 1.91 -10.41 9.98
C SER A 213 1.16 -11.32 9.01
N PHE A 214 1.75 -11.64 7.85
CA PHE A 214 1.10 -12.43 6.79
C PHE A 214 1.61 -13.87 6.76
N ARG A 215 0.76 -14.76 6.25
CA ARG A 215 1.04 -16.19 6.12
C ARG A 215 0.74 -16.67 4.71
N GLY A 216 1.52 -17.65 4.26
CA GLY A 216 1.42 -18.23 2.92
C GLY A 216 2.36 -17.54 1.94
N THR A 217 3.18 -18.34 1.25
CA THR A 217 4.16 -17.87 0.27
C THR A 217 3.50 -17.11 -0.88
N TYR A 218 2.28 -17.50 -1.28
CA TYR A 218 1.49 -16.77 -2.27
C TYR A 218 1.31 -15.30 -1.89
N TRP A 219 0.75 -15.02 -0.70
CA TRP A 219 0.45 -13.65 -0.28
C TRP A 219 1.71 -12.86 -0.02
N ILE A 220 2.71 -13.45 0.64
CA ILE A 220 3.99 -12.80 0.90
C ILE A 220 4.64 -12.36 -0.41
N ASN A 221 4.71 -13.25 -1.41
CA ASN A 221 5.36 -12.94 -2.69
C ASN A 221 4.61 -11.85 -3.46
N ASN A 222 3.27 -11.91 -3.48
CA ASN A 222 2.45 -10.90 -4.15
C ASN A 222 2.50 -9.53 -3.44
N ILE A 223 2.48 -9.50 -2.10
CA ILE A 223 2.62 -8.24 -1.34
C ILE A 223 3.98 -7.61 -1.61
N ILE A 224 5.07 -8.38 -1.53
CA ILE A 224 6.42 -7.86 -1.80
C ILE A 224 6.53 -7.36 -3.24
N ALA A 225 5.92 -8.06 -4.21
CA ALA A 225 5.89 -7.59 -5.60
C ALA A 225 5.11 -6.27 -5.76
N VAL A 226 3.98 -6.10 -5.08
CA VAL A 226 3.22 -4.85 -5.07
C VAL A 226 4.02 -3.72 -4.41
N ILE A 227 4.67 -3.98 -3.27
CA ILE A 227 5.58 -3.01 -2.63
C ILE A 227 6.72 -2.63 -3.58
N ALA A 228 7.27 -3.59 -4.33
CA ALA A 228 8.33 -3.31 -5.30
C ALA A 228 7.85 -2.38 -6.43
N ARG A 229 6.67 -2.63 -7.01
CA ARG A 229 6.11 -1.77 -8.06
C ARG A 229 5.79 -0.37 -7.53
N ILE A 230 5.21 -0.26 -6.33
CA ILE A 230 4.93 1.03 -5.70
C ILE A 230 6.25 1.77 -5.39
N SER A 231 7.26 1.09 -4.86
CA SER A 231 8.59 1.66 -4.57
C SER A 231 9.23 2.24 -5.84
N ALA A 232 9.25 1.46 -6.92
CA ALA A 232 9.79 1.90 -8.20
C ALA A 232 9.04 3.12 -8.73
N LYS A 233 7.70 3.09 -8.67
CA LYS A 233 6.85 4.20 -9.08
C LYS A 233 7.06 5.46 -8.27
N MET A 234 7.10 5.36 -6.95
CA MET A 234 7.38 6.49 -6.07
C MET A 234 8.71 7.16 -6.44
N LYS A 235 9.77 6.38 -6.71
CA LYS A 235 11.09 6.92 -7.08
C LYS A 235 11.10 7.62 -8.44
N VAL A 236 10.28 7.16 -9.37
CA VAL A 236 10.12 7.79 -10.69
C VAL A 236 9.28 9.06 -10.61
N VAL A 237 8.08 8.99 -10.02
CA VAL A 237 7.19 10.16 -9.93
C VAL A 237 7.71 11.23 -8.95
N GLY A 238 8.47 10.82 -7.94
CA GLY A 238 9.13 11.73 -6.99
C GLY A 238 10.25 12.56 -7.62
N HIS A 239 10.68 12.24 -8.85
CA HIS A 239 11.62 13.08 -9.60
C HIS A 239 10.99 14.44 -9.95
N ASP A 240 9.76 14.41 -10.45
CA ASP A 240 8.99 15.57 -10.90
C ASP A 240 7.50 15.35 -10.59
N LEU A 241 7.11 15.70 -9.36
CA LEU A 241 5.74 15.55 -8.87
C LEU A 241 4.71 16.41 -9.62
N PRO A 242 5.01 17.65 -10.04
CA PRO A 242 4.12 18.43 -10.89
C PRO A 242 3.82 17.73 -12.21
N ALA A 243 4.85 17.37 -12.98
CA ALA A 243 4.66 16.72 -14.27
C ALA A 243 3.95 15.36 -14.12
N ALA A 244 4.32 14.59 -13.09
CA ALA A 244 3.65 13.34 -12.79
C ALA A 244 2.17 13.53 -12.39
N THR A 245 1.83 14.61 -11.69
CA THR A 245 0.44 14.91 -11.34
C THR A 245 -0.38 15.29 -12.57
N GLU A 246 0.17 16.13 -13.46
CA GLU A 246 -0.48 16.44 -14.73
C GLU A 246 -0.73 15.16 -15.54
N GLN A 247 0.30 14.31 -15.65
CA GLN A 247 0.22 13.06 -16.40
C GLN A 247 -0.81 12.08 -15.83
N THR A 248 -0.89 11.88 -14.51
CA THR A 248 -1.90 10.98 -13.91
C THR A 248 -3.32 11.49 -14.13
N LEU A 249 -3.54 12.81 -14.04
CA LEU A 249 -4.85 13.41 -14.30
C LEU A 249 -5.24 13.30 -15.79
N GLN A 250 -4.27 13.49 -16.69
CA GLN A 250 -4.46 13.27 -18.13
C GLN A 250 -4.81 11.81 -18.42
N ASN A 251 -4.09 10.85 -17.83
CA ASN A 251 -4.38 9.42 -17.94
C ASN A 251 -5.81 9.09 -17.50
N GLY A 252 -6.28 9.69 -16.39
CA GLY A 252 -7.66 9.54 -15.92
C GLY A 252 -8.70 10.14 -16.86
N SER A 253 -8.42 11.30 -17.47
CA SER A 253 -9.26 11.91 -18.50
C SER A 253 -9.37 11.04 -19.76
N ASP A 254 -8.24 10.50 -20.22
CA ASP A 254 -8.18 9.63 -21.39
C ASP A 254 -8.89 8.29 -21.14
N ALA A 255 -8.74 7.72 -19.94
CA ALA A 255 -9.48 6.53 -19.53
C ALA A 255 -11.00 6.75 -19.58
N ARG A 256 -11.50 7.87 -19.03
CA ARG A 256 -12.93 8.23 -19.13
C ARG A 256 -13.40 8.35 -20.57
N SER A 257 -12.59 8.98 -21.43
CA SER A 257 -12.90 9.09 -22.86
C SER A 257 -12.97 7.73 -23.55
N ARG A 258 -12.10 6.78 -23.20
CA ARG A 258 -12.13 5.40 -23.70
C ARG A 258 -13.36 4.63 -23.20
N ILE A 259 -13.75 4.82 -21.94
CA ILE A 259 -14.96 4.20 -21.35
C ILE A 259 -16.21 4.70 -22.09
N GLN A 260 -16.38 6.01 -22.24
CA GLN A 260 -17.55 6.59 -22.94
C GLN A 260 -17.68 6.08 -24.39
N LYS A 261 -16.56 6.01 -25.12
CA LYS A 261 -16.54 5.44 -26.48
C LYS A 261 -16.97 3.98 -26.50
N ARG A 262 -16.55 3.18 -25.50
CA ARG A 262 -16.93 1.77 -25.36
C ARG A 262 -18.42 1.61 -25.06
N GLU A 263 -18.95 2.43 -24.15
CA GLU A 263 -20.37 2.43 -23.81
C GLU A 263 -21.25 2.82 -25.00
N ALA A 264 -20.87 3.87 -25.74
CA ALA A 264 -21.58 4.29 -26.95
C ALA A 264 -21.60 3.17 -28.01
N LYS A 265 -20.48 2.47 -28.20
CA LYS A 265 -20.38 1.31 -29.11
C LYS A 265 -21.28 0.16 -28.65
N ASN A 266 -21.29 -0.14 -27.35
CA ASN A 266 -22.14 -1.19 -26.79
C ASN A 266 -23.62 -0.84 -26.94
N ALA A 267 -24.01 0.41 -26.66
CA ALA A 267 -25.37 0.89 -26.85
C ALA A 267 -25.84 0.75 -28.31
N ALA A 268 -24.97 1.13 -29.27
CA ALA A 268 -25.25 0.95 -30.70
C ALA A 268 -25.40 -0.53 -31.09
N TYR A 269 -24.57 -1.42 -30.53
CA TYR A 269 -24.69 -2.87 -30.75
C TYR A 269 -26.04 -3.41 -30.26
N TYR A 270 -26.47 -3.06 -29.05
CA TYR A 270 -27.76 -3.50 -28.50
C TYR A 270 -28.95 -2.94 -29.27
N ALA A 271 -28.88 -1.68 -29.71
CA ALA A 271 -29.93 -1.08 -30.55
C ALA A 271 -30.10 -1.81 -31.89
N ASN A 272 -29.00 -2.28 -32.48
CA ASN A 272 -29.01 -3.00 -33.76
C ASN A 272 -29.28 -4.51 -33.64
N ASN A 273 -29.30 -5.06 -32.42
CA ASN A 273 -29.55 -6.48 -32.16
C ASN A 273 -30.69 -6.68 -31.13
N PRO A 274 -31.93 -6.27 -31.46
CA PRO A 274 -33.05 -6.24 -30.51
C PRO A 274 -33.41 -7.62 -29.93
N GLY A 275 -33.02 -8.73 -30.57
CA GLY A 275 -33.20 -10.09 -30.03
C GLY A 275 -32.36 -10.42 -28.80
N PHE A 276 -31.34 -9.62 -28.48
CA PHE A 276 -30.56 -9.71 -27.23
C PHE A 276 -31.10 -8.78 -26.12
N GLY A 277 -32.10 -7.92 -26.42
CA GLY A 277 -32.52 -6.82 -25.55
C GLY A 277 -33.89 -6.94 -24.88
N TYR A 278 -34.71 -7.96 -25.18
CA TYR A 278 -36.07 -8.08 -24.64
C TYR A 278 -36.25 -9.31 -23.75
N ASN A 279 -35.68 -9.27 -22.54
CA ASN A 279 -36.26 -10.00 -21.41
C ASN A 279 -36.15 -9.15 -20.13
N ARG A 280 -37.07 -8.20 -20.00
CA ARG A 280 -37.18 -7.23 -18.89
C ARG A 280 -37.43 -7.85 -17.51
N ASN A 281 -37.61 -9.17 -17.41
CA ASN A 281 -37.87 -9.89 -16.15
C ASN A 281 -36.71 -10.80 -15.68
N TYR A 282 -35.56 -10.79 -16.35
CA TYR A 282 -34.33 -11.29 -15.73
C TYR A 282 -33.66 -10.12 -15.02
N LYS A 283 -33.55 -10.21 -13.68
CA LYS A 283 -32.61 -9.41 -12.86
C LYS A 283 -31.34 -9.19 -13.68
N ALA A 284 -31.05 -7.93 -14.04
CA ALA A 284 -29.86 -7.47 -14.74
C ALA A 284 -29.11 -8.60 -15.48
N ALA A 285 -29.47 -8.85 -16.75
CA ALA A 285 -28.69 -9.75 -17.59
C ALA A 285 -27.20 -9.40 -17.39
N PRO A 286 -26.37 -10.34 -16.89
CA PRO A 286 -24.99 -10.01 -16.57
C PRO A 286 -24.36 -9.49 -17.85
N SER A 287 -23.69 -8.34 -17.74
CA SER A 287 -22.86 -7.79 -18.80
C SER A 287 -22.12 -8.96 -19.47
N ALA A 288 -22.23 -9.08 -20.79
CA ALA A 288 -21.47 -10.07 -21.57
C ALA A 288 -20.08 -10.12 -20.95
N PRO A 289 -19.60 -11.29 -20.48
CA PRO A 289 -18.54 -11.35 -19.49
C PRO A 289 -17.40 -10.50 -20.02
N ASN A 290 -17.21 -9.32 -19.42
CA ASN A 290 -16.00 -8.54 -19.59
C ASN A 290 -14.87 -9.56 -19.45
N ARG A 291 -13.71 -9.40 -20.11
CA ARG A 291 -12.55 -10.24 -19.76
C ARG A 291 -12.28 -10.25 -18.23
N ALA A 292 -12.78 -9.22 -17.54
CA ALA A 292 -12.98 -9.15 -16.09
C ALA A 292 -13.73 -10.33 -15.44
N GLY A 293 -14.67 -11.03 -16.06
CA GLY A 293 -15.39 -12.16 -15.43
C GLY A 293 -14.45 -13.30 -15.03
N TYR A 294 -13.49 -13.64 -15.90
CA TYR A 294 -12.42 -14.60 -15.59
C TYR A 294 -11.27 -13.94 -14.82
N ALA A 295 -11.00 -12.64 -15.06
CA ALA A 295 -9.95 -11.89 -14.37
C ALA A 295 -10.43 -11.21 -13.05
N THR A 296 -11.64 -11.47 -12.55
CA THR A 296 -12.21 -10.75 -11.39
C THR A 296 -11.32 -10.97 -10.18
N LYS A 297 -10.77 -12.19 -10.06
CA LYS A 297 -9.79 -12.53 -9.03
C LYS A 297 -8.55 -11.64 -9.14
N TYR A 298 -7.96 -11.50 -10.32
CA TYR A 298 -6.81 -10.62 -10.54
C TYR A 298 -7.08 -9.19 -10.07
N PHE A 299 -8.15 -8.57 -10.56
CA PHE A 299 -8.45 -7.19 -10.18
C PHE A 299 -8.76 -7.06 -8.68
N SER A 300 -9.48 -8.01 -8.10
CA SER A 300 -9.81 -7.97 -6.66
C SER A 300 -8.55 -8.14 -5.79
N GLU A 301 -7.62 -9.00 -6.20
CA GLU A 301 -6.34 -9.16 -5.50
C GLU A 301 -5.46 -7.92 -5.67
N MET A 302 -5.33 -7.39 -6.89
CA MET A 302 -4.52 -6.19 -7.13
C MET A 302 -5.08 -4.97 -6.41
N ASP A 303 -6.40 -4.77 -6.41
CA ASP A 303 -7.07 -3.68 -5.69
C ASP A 303 -6.85 -3.78 -4.18
N LEU A 304 -7.07 -4.96 -3.60
CA LEU A 304 -6.86 -5.19 -2.17
C LEU A 304 -5.40 -4.92 -1.78
N LEU A 305 -4.44 -5.50 -2.52
CA LEU A 305 -3.02 -5.40 -2.19
C LEU A 305 -2.49 -3.98 -2.38
N HIS A 306 -2.82 -3.31 -3.48
CA HIS A 306 -2.34 -1.95 -3.73
C HIS A 306 -2.94 -0.96 -2.73
N ASN A 307 -4.26 -0.98 -2.50
CA ASN A 307 -4.87 -0.06 -1.54
C ASN A 307 -4.34 -0.31 -0.13
N ALA A 308 -4.23 -1.56 0.32
CA ALA A 308 -3.70 -1.86 1.64
C ALA A 308 -2.25 -1.35 1.82
N VAL A 309 -1.37 -1.58 0.83
CA VAL A 309 0.02 -1.10 0.90
C VAL A 309 0.10 0.42 0.86
N ILE A 310 -0.63 1.06 -0.04
CA ILE A 310 -0.63 2.52 -0.18
C ILE A 310 -1.19 3.19 1.08
N ASP A 311 -2.31 2.69 1.62
CA ASP A 311 -2.93 3.26 2.81
C ASP A 311 -2.03 3.07 4.03
N MET A 312 -1.40 1.90 4.23
CA MET A 312 -0.39 1.71 5.28
C MET A 312 0.77 2.70 5.18
N LEU A 313 1.27 2.96 3.96
CA LEU A 313 2.36 3.91 3.75
C LEU A 313 1.91 5.36 3.98
N ILE A 314 0.71 5.74 3.52
CA ILE A 314 0.14 7.07 3.76
C ILE A 314 -0.04 7.29 5.26
N ASP A 315 -0.68 6.35 5.97
CA ASP A 315 -0.94 6.46 7.40
C ASP A 315 0.36 6.50 8.22
N SER A 316 1.41 5.81 7.77
CA SER A 316 2.74 5.92 8.39
C SER A 316 3.36 7.29 8.16
N LEU A 317 3.12 7.90 7.00
CA LEU A 317 3.69 9.19 6.63
C LEU A 317 2.92 10.38 7.21
N THR A 318 1.62 10.24 7.48
CA THR A 318 0.83 11.31 8.10
C THR A 318 1.38 11.67 9.47
N ALA A 319 1.95 10.72 10.22
CA ALA A 319 2.64 10.98 11.48
C ALA A 319 3.87 11.91 11.32
N PHE A 320 4.60 11.81 10.20
CA PHE A 320 5.70 12.75 9.89
C PHE A 320 5.19 14.12 9.42
N ALA A 321 3.99 14.16 8.86
CA ALA A 321 3.40 15.33 8.22
C ALA A 321 2.69 16.29 9.20
N VAL A 322 2.84 16.14 10.52
CA VAL A 322 2.16 16.96 11.55
C VAL A 322 3.09 17.98 12.24
N SER A 323 4.06 18.59 11.56
CA SER A 323 4.86 19.64 12.24
C SER A 323 3.98 20.85 12.54
N ASN A 324 3.33 20.84 13.71
CA ASN A 324 2.78 22.02 14.32
C ASN A 324 3.99 22.90 14.66
N HIS A 325 4.14 24.02 13.97
CA HIS A 325 5.18 25.02 14.21
C HIS A 325 5.12 25.62 15.62
N LEU A 326 4.07 25.30 16.39
CA LEU A 326 3.87 25.65 17.79
C LEU A 326 4.16 24.49 18.76
N ALA A 327 4.55 23.30 18.29
CA ALA A 327 4.90 22.19 19.16
C ALA A 327 6.15 22.51 20.00
N PRO A 328 6.18 22.22 21.32
CA PRO A 328 7.33 22.53 22.17
C PRO A 328 8.58 21.74 21.75
N GLY A 329 9.75 22.27 22.09
CA GLY A 329 11.03 21.88 21.52
C GLY A 329 11.39 20.40 21.59
N VAL A 330 11.81 19.88 20.43
CA VAL A 330 12.91 18.92 20.12
C VAL A 330 13.06 17.60 20.89
N ASP A 331 12.77 17.54 22.18
CA ASP A 331 12.97 16.37 23.07
C ASP A 331 11.67 15.80 23.67
N GLU A 332 10.51 16.27 23.18
CA GLU A 332 9.20 15.75 23.57
C GLU A 332 8.71 14.73 22.51
N PHE A 333 8.72 13.45 22.86
CA PHE A 333 8.15 12.40 22.01
C PHE A 333 6.78 11.98 22.53
N GLU A 334 5.85 11.74 21.62
CA GLU A 334 4.67 10.94 21.92
C GLU A 334 5.16 9.48 22.00
N SER A 335 4.91 8.81 23.11
CA SER A 335 5.29 7.40 23.31
C SER A 335 4.80 6.57 22.10
N SER A 336 5.73 6.12 21.25
CA SER A 336 5.42 5.32 20.06
C SER A 336 5.18 3.87 20.46
N ILE A 337 4.06 3.66 21.13
CA ILE A 337 3.52 2.34 21.43
C ILE A 337 2.50 2.05 20.34
N ALA A 338 2.86 1.20 19.39
CA ALA A 338 1.91 0.66 18.41
C ALA A 338 1.39 -0.68 18.94
N LEU A 339 0.18 -0.66 19.46
CA LEU A 339 -0.59 -1.87 19.76
C LEU A 339 -1.51 -2.14 18.56
N TYR A 340 -1.31 -3.25 17.87
CA TYR A 340 -2.21 -3.64 16.78
C TYR A 340 -2.66 -5.09 16.93
N GLU A 341 -3.92 -5.34 16.58
CA GLU A 341 -4.46 -6.69 16.50
C GLU A 341 -4.16 -7.26 15.11
N SER A 342 -3.43 -8.36 15.07
CA SER A 342 -3.17 -9.06 13.81
C SER A 342 -4.48 -9.60 13.25
N PHE A 343 -4.89 -9.11 12.08
CA PHE A 343 -6.16 -9.48 11.43
C PHE A 343 -6.31 -10.99 11.15
N ILE A 344 -5.20 -11.72 11.08
CA ILE A 344 -5.18 -13.16 10.78
C ILE A 344 -5.17 -14.00 12.06
N THR A 345 -4.57 -13.49 13.15
CA THR A 345 -4.35 -14.27 14.38
C THR A 345 -5.16 -13.77 15.58
N SER A 346 -5.79 -12.60 15.46
CA SER A 346 -6.42 -11.87 16.57
C SER A 346 -5.49 -11.65 17.76
N GLU A 347 -4.18 -11.66 17.54
CA GLU A 347 -3.20 -11.40 18.59
C GLU A 347 -2.90 -9.91 18.66
N GLN A 348 -2.83 -9.40 19.89
CA GLN A 348 -2.38 -8.04 20.17
C GLN A 348 -0.85 -8.03 20.16
N ILE A 349 -0.28 -7.39 19.15
CA ILE A 349 1.16 -7.18 19.02
C ILE A 349 1.47 -5.78 19.54
N LEU A 350 2.40 -5.72 20.50
CA LEU A 350 2.93 -4.48 21.06
C LEU A 350 4.30 -4.21 20.44
N LEU A 351 4.41 -3.20 19.60
CA LEU A 351 5.67 -2.62 19.17
C LEU A 351 5.96 -1.42 20.07
N CYS A 352 7.07 -1.48 20.79
CA CYS A 352 7.56 -0.38 21.62
C CYS A 352 9.03 -0.15 21.28
N GLU A 353 9.35 1.08 20.89
CA GLU A 353 10.73 1.54 20.82
C GLU A 353 11.08 2.18 22.18
N GLN A 354 11.94 1.52 22.95
CA GLN A 354 12.46 2.09 24.19
C GLN A 354 13.54 3.11 23.83
N ARG A 355 13.31 4.39 24.16
CA ARG A 355 14.30 5.45 23.98
C ARG A 355 14.26 6.43 25.15
N ASP A 356 15.44 6.95 25.52
CA ASP A 356 15.58 8.00 26.53
C ASP A 356 15.04 9.34 25.98
N GLY A 357 14.19 10.02 26.74
CA GLY A 357 13.56 11.29 26.36
C GLY A 357 12.36 11.69 27.23
N GLY A 358 11.86 12.91 27.08
CA GLY A 358 10.65 13.38 27.78
C GLY A 358 9.38 12.92 27.07
N ILE A 359 8.37 12.48 27.83
CA ILE A 359 7.05 12.16 27.26
C ILE A 359 6.19 13.42 27.37
N GLY A 360 5.82 13.98 26.21
CA GLY A 360 4.89 15.09 26.08
C GLY A 360 3.56 14.60 25.51
N ALA A 361 2.44 15.08 26.06
CA ALA A 361 1.12 14.94 25.44
C ALA A 361 0.56 16.34 25.20
N ALA A 362 0.16 16.62 23.96
CA ALA A 362 -0.46 17.89 23.57
C ALA A 362 -1.90 17.66 23.12
N SER A 363 -2.82 18.51 23.59
CA SER A 363 -4.18 18.65 23.05
C SER A 363 -4.39 20.07 22.53
N GLU A 364 -5.51 20.31 21.85
CA GLU A 364 -5.94 21.67 21.46
C GLU A 364 -6.04 22.65 22.65
N THR A 365 -6.08 22.16 23.89
CA THR A 365 -6.32 22.94 25.10
C THR A 365 -5.15 22.98 26.09
N GLY A 366 -4.05 22.27 25.84
CA GLY A 366 -2.87 22.34 26.71
C GLY A 366 -1.83 21.24 26.50
N VAL A 367 -0.69 21.38 27.19
CA VAL A 367 0.43 20.42 27.16
C VAL A 367 0.64 19.86 28.56
N THR A 368 0.72 18.53 28.68
CA THR A 368 1.07 17.82 29.91
C THR A 368 2.43 17.15 29.74
N ARG A 369 3.30 17.26 30.75
CA ARG A 369 4.69 16.76 30.72
C ARG A 369 4.95 15.75 31.81
N ALA A 370 5.62 14.66 31.47
CA ALA A 370 6.20 13.73 32.44
C ALA A 370 7.68 13.48 32.10
N PHE A 371 8.55 13.67 33.08
CA PHE A 371 9.99 13.38 32.96
C PHE A 371 10.30 12.05 33.62
N TYR A 372 11.03 11.18 32.92
CA TYR A 372 11.66 10.00 33.49
C TYR A 372 13.18 10.17 33.42
N SER A 373 13.86 9.86 34.53
CA SER A 373 15.32 9.71 34.57
C SER A 373 15.61 8.33 35.13
N TRP A 374 16.22 7.45 34.34
CA TRP A 374 16.78 6.21 34.85
C TRP A 374 18.21 6.51 35.33
N LEU A 375 18.45 6.30 36.63
CA LEU A 375 19.79 6.33 37.25
C LEU A 375 20.51 5.00 37.06
#